data_AF-C4JNC3-F1
#
_entry.id   AF-C4JNC3-F1
#
_cell.length_a   1.000
_cell.length_b   1.000
_cell.length_c   1.000
_cell.angle_alpha   90.00
_cell.angle_beta   90.00
_cell.angle_gamma   90.00
#
_symmetry.space_group_name_H-M   'P 1'
#
loop_
_entity.id
_entity.type
_entity.pdbx_description
1 polymer ?
#
loop_
_entity_poly.entity_id
_entity_poly.type
_entity_poly.pdbx_seq_one_letter_code
_entity_poly.pdbx_strand_id
1 'polypeptide(L)'
;MNRWQTITEMEITRETIQMLEPYCSEFLIHAADVEGLQQGIDEDLVSRLAEWCSIPVTYAGGGRGLADLDRVKSSSNGKVDLTIGSALDIFGGSGVTFEEISYGYQAAFLAFL
;
A
#
# COMPACT_ATOMS: atom_id res chain seq x y z
N MET A 1 -5.83 8.57 19.49
CA MET A 1 -5.64 8.53 18.02
C MET A 1 -7.01 8.63 17.36
N ASN A 2 -7.20 9.59 16.45
CA ASN A 2 -8.51 10.00 15.94
C ASN A 2 -9.13 9.07 14.88
N ARG A 3 -8.66 7.81 14.73
CA ARG A 3 -9.25 6.76 13.85
C ARG A 3 -9.84 7.28 12.52
N TRP A 4 -9.07 8.05 11.75
CA TRP A 4 -9.51 8.59 10.45
C TRP A 4 -10.69 9.58 10.49
N GLN A 5 -11.07 10.08 11.66
CA GLN A 5 -12.21 10.99 11.87
C GLN A 5 -11.89 12.46 11.59
N THR A 6 -10.62 12.81 11.40
CA THR A 6 -10.18 14.18 11.12
C THR A 6 -9.48 14.21 9.77
N ILE A 7 -10.11 14.88 8.80
CA ILE A 7 -9.51 15.16 7.51
C ILE A 7 -8.51 16.30 7.68
N THR A 8 -7.30 16.12 7.19
CA THR A 8 -6.26 17.16 7.18
C THR A 8 -6.40 18.06 5.96
N GLU A 9 -5.88 19.28 6.04
CA GLU A 9 -5.81 20.19 4.89
C GLU A 9 -4.70 19.80 3.88
N MET A 10 -3.85 18.83 4.22
CA MET A 10 -2.80 18.32 3.35
C MET A 10 -3.32 17.20 2.46
N GLU A 11 -3.27 17.42 1.14
CA GLU A 11 -3.58 16.43 0.12
C GLU A 11 -2.32 15.70 -0.35
N ILE A 12 -2.50 14.48 -0.87
CA ILE A 12 -1.42 13.74 -1.54
C ILE A 12 -1.34 14.20 -3.00
N THR A 13 -0.31 14.99 -3.30
CA THR A 13 0.00 15.49 -4.65
C THR A 13 1.50 15.34 -4.91
N ARG A 14 1.92 15.56 -6.16
CA ARG A 14 3.35 15.56 -6.49
C ARG A 14 4.14 16.56 -5.66
N GLU A 15 3.57 17.75 -5.46
CA GLU A 15 4.21 18.85 -4.74
C GLU A 15 4.38 18.52 -3.25
N THR A 16 3.36 17.90 -2.63
CA THR A 16 3.45 17.51 -1.21
C THR A 16 4.41 16.34 -1.01
N ILE A 17 4.45 15.39 -1.93
CA ILE A 17 5.48 14.32 -1.93
C ILE A 17 6.89 14.92 -2.02
N GLN A 18 7.17 15.74 -3.01
CA GLN A 18 8.48 16.37 -3.20
C GLN A 18 8.90 17.26 -2.02
N MET A 19 7.94 17.90 -1.35
CA MET A 19 8.19 18.67 -0.13
C MET A 19 8.68 17.78 1.02
N LEU A 20 8.11 16.57 1.16
CA LEU A 20 8.37 15.65 2.27
C LEU A 20 9.57 14.74 2.03
N GLU A 21 9.84 14.35 0.78
CA GLU A 21 10.91 13.42 0.41
C GLU A 21 12.28 13.70 1.05
N PRO A 22 12.79 14.95 1.10
CA PRO A 22 14.10 15.23 1.69
C PRO A 22 14.21 14.85 3.18
N TYR A 23 13.08 14.62 3.84
CA TYR A 23 13.00 14.28 5.26
C TYR A 23 12.62 12.81 5.51
N CYS A 24 12.43 12.02 4.44
CA CYS A 24 11.96 10.65 4.51
C CYS A 24 12.94 9.69 3.80
N SER A 25 13.07 8.48 4.32
CA SER A 25 13.79 7.39 3.63
C SER A 25 12.85 6.47 2.85
N GLU A 26 11.56 6.47 3.19
CA GLU A 26 10.49 5.72 2.54
C GLU A 26 9.14 6.37 2.89
N PHE A 27 8.14 6.20 2.03
CA PHE A 27 6.74 6.48 2.36
C PHE A 27 5.92 5.21 2.57
N LEU A 28 5.12 5.19 3.63
CA LEU A 28 4.02 4.23 3.80
C LEU A 28 2.70 4.96 3.58
N ILE A 29 2.04 4.71 2.45
CA ILE A 29 0.77 5.34 2.09
C ILE A 29 -0.37 4.40 2.42
N HIS A 30 -1.20 4.76 3.41
CA HIS A 30 -2.35 3.96 3.81
C HIS A 30 -3.65 4.54 3.20
N ALA A 31 -4.24 3.82 2.25
CA ALA A 31 -5.59 4.10 1.75
C ALA A 31 -6.63 3.57 2.74
N ALA A 32 -6.91 4.36 3.76
CA ALA A 32 -7.87 4.04 4.81
C ALA A 32 -9.31 4.32 4.36
N ASP A 33 -9.77 3.64 3.31
CA ASP A 33 -11.18 3.71 2.93
C ASP A 33 -11.95 2.70 3.79
N VAL A 34 -12.59 3.22 4.85
CA VAL A 34 -13.47 2.55 5.83
C VAL A 34 -13.28 1.03 5.93
N GLU A 35 -12.51 0.61 6.94
CA GLU A 35 -12.33 -0.79 7.36
C GLU A 35 -13.55 -1.66 7.02
N GLY A 36 -13.45 -2.46 5.95
CA GLY A 36 -14.47 -3.44 5.57
C GLY A 36 -15.22 -3.21 4.26
N LEU A 37 -15.06 -2.09 3.54
CA LEU A 37 -15.76 -1.92 2.25
C LEU A 37 -15.20 -2.75 1.09
N GLN A 38 -13.99 -3.31 1.21
CA GLN A 38 -13.38 -4.15 0.18
C GLN A 38 -13.58 -3.55 -1.24
N GLN A 39 -13.15 -2.32 -1.46
CA GLN A 39 -13.16 -1.70 -2.81
C GLN A 39 -11.92 -2.06 -3.64
N GLY A 40 -10.86 -2.57 -2.98
CA GLY A 40 -9.67 -3.08 -3.66
C GLY A 40 -8.56 -2.04 -3.63
N ILE A 41 -7.58 -2.21 -4.49
CA ILE A 41 -6.48 -1.24 -4.64
C ILE A 41 -6.96 -0.05 -5.46
N ASP A 42 -6.59 1.14 -5.02
CA ASP A 42 -6.65 2.36 -5.84
C ASP A 42 -5.46 2.39 -6.81
N GLU A 43 -5.64 1.83 -8.01
CA GLU A 43 -4.58 1.72 -9.02
C GLU A 43 -4.14 3.09 -9.58
N ASP A 44 -5.03 4.08 -9.59
CA ASP A 44 -4.72 5.42 -10.05
C ASP A 44 -3.76 6.10 -9.06
N LEU A 45 -4.02 5.96 -7.76
CA LEU A 45 -3.11 6.44 -6.73
C LEU A 45 -1.77 5.71 -6.80
N VAL A 46 -1.76 4.39 -6.94
CA VAL A 46 -0.51 3.61 -7.07
C VAL A 46 0.31 4.08 -8.28
N SER A 47 -0.32 4.29 -9.43
CA SER A 47 0.35 4.77 -10.64
C SER A 47 0.94 6.17 -10.45
N ARG A 48 0.21 7.05 -9.77
CA ARG A 48 0.68 8.40 -9.42
C ARG A 48 1.85 8.37 -8.45
N LEU A 49 1.82 7.54 -7.41
CA LEU A 49 2.93 7.37 -6.47
C LEU A 49 4.19 6.90 -7.18
N ALA A 50 4.08 5.96 -8.13
CA ALA A 50 5.21 5.48 -8.93
C ALA A 50 5.82 6.57 -9.84
N GLU A 51 5.03 7.58 -10.21
CA GLU A 51 5.49 8.74 -10.98
C GLU A 51 6.09 9.83 -10.08
N TRP A 52 5.50 10.08 -8.91
CA TRP A 52 5.83 11.22 -8.06
C TRP A 52 6.96 10.92 -7.09
N CYS A 53 7.07 9.68 -6.61
CA CYS A 53 8.07 9.30 -5.63
C CYS A 53 9.41 8.95 -6.30
N SER A 54 10.49 9.49 -5.74
CA SER A 54 11.87 9.15 -6.03
C SER A 54 12.49 8.22 -4.97
N ILE A 55 11.89 8.14 -3.78
CA ILE A 55 12.25 7.22 -2.69
C ILE A 55 11.32 5.99 -2.67
N PRO A 56 11.70 4.89 -1.97
CA PRO A 56 10.82 3.73 -1.81
C PRO A 56 9.43 4.12 -1.28
N VAL A 57 8.41 3.41 -1.75
CA VAL A 57 7.03 3.62 -1.33
C VAL A 57 6.31 2.28 -1.19
N THR A 58 5.69 2.11 -0.03
CA THR A 58 4.83 0.97 0.29
C THR A 58 3.38 1.45 0.38
N TYR A 59 2.48 0.80 -0.36
CA TYR A 59 1.04 1.02 -0.30
C TYR A 59 0.38 0.01 0.64
N ALA A 60 -0.43 0.51 1.57
CA ALA A 60 -1.23 -0.30 2.48
C ALA A 60 -2.71 0.01 2.27
N GLY A 61 -3.49 -0.99 1.88
CA GLY A 61 -4.94 -0.83 1.72
C GLY A 61 -5.51 -1.82 0.70
N GLY A 62 -6.58 -2.53 1.07
CA GLY A 62 -7.42 -3.24 0.10
C GLY A 62 -6.83 -4.44 -0.65
N GLY A 63 -5.57 -4.85 -0.40
CA GLY A 63 -4.96 -6.02 -1.04
C GLY A 63 -5.56 -7.34 -0.54
N ARG A 64 -6.12 -8.13 -1.47
CA ARG A 64 -6.89 -9.35 -1.14
C ARG A 64 -6.22 -10.65 -1.54
N GLY A 65 -5.15 -10.61 -2.29
CA GLY A 65 -4.43 -11.81 -2.71
C GLY A 65 -3.38 -11.53 -3.78
N LEU A 66 -2.89 -12.58 -4.42
CA LEU A 66 -1.77 -12.49 -5.37
C LEU A 66 -2.06 -11.62 -6.60
N ALA A 67 -3.29 -11.65 -7.11
CA ALA A 67 -3.67 -10.83 -8.27
C ALA A 67 -3.52 -9.32 -8.00
N ASP A 68 -3.72 -8.89 -6.76
CA ASP A 68 -3.55 -7.51 -6.35
C ASP A 68 -2.07 -7.11 -6.28
N LEU A 69 -1.17 -8.03 -5.89
CA LEU A 69 0.27 -7.84 -6.00
C LEU A 69 0.70 -7.62 -7.45
N ASP A 70 0.19 -8.44 -8.37
CA ASP A 70 0.50 -8.32 -9.80
C ASP A 70 -0.04 -7.01 -10.40
N ARG A 71 -1.22 -6.56 -9.96
CA ARG A 71 -1.81 -5.28 -10.37
C ARG A 71 -0.96 -4.10 -9.92
N VAL A 72 -0.58 -4.04 -8.63
CA VAL A 72 0.30 -2.98 -8.12
C VAL A 72 1.63 -2.96 -8.84
N LYS A 73 2.24 -4.14 -9.03
CA LYS A 73 3.52 -4.24 -9.76
C LYS A 73 3.39 -3.73 -11.19
N SER A 74 2.30 -4.04 -11.86
CA SER A 74 2.06 -3.61 -13.25
C SER A 74 1.78 -2.12 -13.34
N SER A 75 0.90 -1.58 -12.49
CA SER A 75 0.51 -0.16 -12.50
C SER A 75 1.63 0.77 -12.03
N SER A 76 2.50 0.29 -11.15
CA SER A 76 3.66 1.04 -10.65
C SER A 76 4.96 0.80 -11.43
N ASN A 77 4.96 -0.09 -12.42
CA ASN A 77 6.19 -0.60 -13.06
C ASN A 77 7.21 -1.11 -12.02
N GLY A 78 6.73 -1.79 -10.98
CA GLY A 78 7.53 -2.36 -9.89
C GLY A 78 8.16 -1.35 -8.93
N LYS A 79 7.70 -0.09 -8.92
CA LYS A 79 8.23 0.95 -8.02
C LYS A 79 7.49 1.08 -6.69
N VAL A 80 6.30 0.52 -6.58
CA VAL A 80 5.47 0.58 -5.38
C VAL A 80 5.29 -0.83 -4.84
N ASP A 81 5.60 -1.02 -3.57
CA ASP A 81 5.34 -2.27 -2.85
C ASP A 81 3.91 -2.30 -2.31
N LEU A 82 3.36 -3.50 -2.08
CA LEU A 82 2.02 -3.68 -1.52
C LEU A 82 2.10 -4.43 -0.19
N THR A 83 1.39 -3.93 0.81
CA THR A 83 1.14 -4.63 2.08
C THR A 83 -0.09 -5.52 1.96
N ILE A 84 0.03 -6.79 2.38
CA ILE A 84 -1.10 -7.68 2.60
C ILE A 84 -1.24 -7.97 4.10
N GLY A 85 -2.40 -7.66 4.66
CA GLY A 85 -2.72 -7.90 6.08
C GLY A 85 -3.79 -8.96 6.25
N SER A 86 -5.04 -8.55 6.50
CA SER A 86 -6.17 -9.42 6.84
C SER A 86 -6.54 -10.51 5.81
N ALA A 87 -6.03 -10.42 4.58
CA ALA A 87 -6.22 -11.46 3.56
C ALA A 87 -5.32 -12.68 3.75
N LEU A 88 -4.24 -12.56 4.55
CA LEU A 88 -3.33 -13.65 4.86
C LEU A 88 -3.97 -14.71 5.76
N ASP A 89 -3.71 -15.97 5.46
CA ASP A 89 -4.11 -17.14 6.24
C ASP A 89 -3.67 -17.09 7.71
N ILE A 90 -2.45 -16.62 7.98
CA ILE A 90 -1.90 -16.48 9.35
C ILE A 90 -2.64 -15.43 10.18
N PHE A 91 -3.43 -14.57 9.55
CA PHE A 91 -4.32 -13.59 10.21
C PHE A 91 -5.80 -13.98 10.12
N GLY A 92 -6.12 -15.22 9.72
CA GLY A 92 -7.48 -15.73 9.58
C GLY A 92 -8.18 -15.40 8.25
N GLY A 93 -7.44 -14.82 7.31
CA GLY A 93 -7.90 -14.61 5.94
C GLY A 93 -7.86 -15.89 5.09
N SER A 94 -8.38 -15.80 3.87
CA SER A 94 -8.35 -16.89 2.89
C SER A 94 -7.96 -16.43 1.48
N GLY A 95 -7.44 -15.21 1.36
CA GLY A 95 -7.11 -14.60 0.08
C GLY A 95 -5.74 -15.01 -0.44
N VAL A 96 -4.78 -15.22 0.46
CA VAL A 96 -3.43 -15.70 0.13
C VAL A 96 -2.79 -16.34 1.37
N THR A 97 -1.95 -17.34 1.16
CA THR A 97 -1.17 -17.95 2.23
C THR A 97 0.16 -17.23 2.44
N PHE A 98 0.67 -17.23 3.68
CA PHE A 98 2.01 -16.71 3.98
C PHE A 98 3.10 -17.40 3.14
N GLU A 99 2.92 -18.68 2.85
CA GLU A 99 3.83 -19.47 2.03
C GLU A 99 3.85 -18.96 0.56
N GLU A 100 2.68 -18.73 -0.05
CA GLU A 100 2.58 -18.22 -1.42
C GLU A 100 3.26 -16.86 -1.60
N ILE A 101 3.15 -15.95 -0.62
CA ILE A 101 3.83 -14.65 -0.68
C ILE A 101 5.35 -14.82 -0.57
N SER A 102 5.81 -15.66 0.35
CA SER A 102 7.24 -15.82 0.69
C SER A 102 8.08 -16.38 -0.46
N TYR A 103 7.49 -17.15 -1.38
CA TYR A 103 8.20 -17.75 -2.51
C TYR A 103 8.11 -16.97 -3.83
N GLY A 104 7.16 -16.04 -3.96
CA GLY A 104 6.86 -15.39 -5.25
C GLY A 104 7.12 -13.87 -5.31
N TYR A 105 7.15 -13.18 -4.17
CA TYR A 105 7.10 -11.73 -4.15
C TYR A 105 8.07 -11.16 -3.10
N GLN A 106 8.80 -10.08 -3.45
CA GLN A 106 9.38 -9.22 -2.44
C GLN A 106 8.23 -8.42 -1.81
N ALA A 107 7.53 -9.02 -0.86
CA ALA A 107 6.51 -8.32 -0.08
C ALA A 107 7.15 -7.80 1.21
N ALA A 108 7.02 -6.50 1.45
CA ALA A 108 7.35 -5.92 2.75
C ALA A 108 6.31 -6.39 3.78
N PHE A 109 6.73 -7.27 4.69
CA PHE A 109 5.91 -7.63 5.85
C PHE A 109 5.97 -6.51 6.88
N LEU A 110 4.98 -5.61 6.83
CA LEU A 110 4.69 -4.70 7.94
C LEU A 110 3.90 -5.45 9.02
N ALA A 111 4.64 -6.09 9.93
CA ALA A 111 4.07 -6.44 11.22
C ALA A 111 3.85 -5.14 12.00
N PHE A 112 2.60 -4.65 12.05
CA PHE A 112 2.22 -3.61 12.99
C PHE A 112 2.48 -4.12 14.41
N LEU A 113 3.52 -3.59 15.08
CA LEU A 113 3.70 -3.65 16.53
C LEU A 113 3.03 -2.44 17.18
#